data_AF-A0A4Q9HJU6-F1
#
_entry.id   AF-A0A4Q9HJU6-F1
#
_cell.length_a   1.000
_cell.length_b   1.000
_cell.length_c   1.000
_cell.angle_alpha   90.00
_cell.angle_beta   90.00
_cell.angle_gamma   90.00
#
_symmetry.space_group_name_H-M   'P 1'
#
loop_
_entity.id
_entity.type
_entity.pdbx_description
1 polymer ?
#
loop_
_entity_poly.entity_id
_entity_poly.type
_entity_poly.pdbx_seq_one_letter_code
_entity_poly.pdbx_strand_id
1 'polypeptide(L)'
;GLLEILLARGGEDGLAEIADDLNFEIDDLLPLVDATVLLGLATVADARIAITEEGREFTAADILTSKEHFARLAATRAPLVRAIVQGLVATEDGTLREGLFLDLLRRGFSAEQARNQLETAIGWGRYGELFDYNRDDGRLLLEPGARTLLQSSAEPSGSGPEFPGGSGSGGGR
;
A
#
# COMPACT_ATOMS: atom_id res chain seq x y z
N GLY A 1 9.81 12.33 -3.37
CA GLY A 1 10.40 11.99 -2.05
C GLY A 1 11.60 11.08 -2.21
N LEU A 2 11.67 9.93 -1.53
CA LEU A 2 12.83 9.00 -1.61
C LEU A 2 12.91 8.25 -2.95
N LEU A 3 11.79 7.72 -3.45
CA LEU A 3 11.76 6.96 -4.71
C LEU A 3 12.12 7.83 -5.93
N GLU A 4 11.72 9.10 -5.92
CA GLU A 4 12.12 10.09 -6.94
C GLU A 4 13.63 10.33 -6.94
N ILE A 5 14.23 10.43 -5.75
CA ILE A 5 15.70 10.58 -5.61
C ILE A 5 16.39 9.35 -6.17
N LEU A 6 15.93 8.15 -5.81
CA LEU A 6 16.48 6.91 -6.35
C LEU A 6 16.37 6.86 -7.88
N LEU A 7 15.21 7.20 -8.44
CA LEU A 7 15.02 7.26 -9.89
C LEU A 7 15.98 8.23 -10.58
N ALA A 8 16.17 9.42 -10.01
CA ALA A 8 17.10 10.42 -10.53
C ALA A 8 18.56 9.93 -10.52
N ARG A 9 18.88 8.94 -9.69
CA ARG A 9 20.22 8.36 -9.50
C ARG A 9 20.42 7.02 -10.21
N GLY A 10 19.53 6.67 -11.13
CA GLY A 10 19.60 5.42 -11.89
C GLY A 10 18.86 4.24 -11.26
N GLY A 11 18.17 4.47 -10.14
CA GLY A 11 17.28 3.52 -9.48
C GLY A 11 17.91 2.73 -8.33
N GLU A 12 19.18 2.96 -7.98
CA GLU A 12 19.83 2.32 -6.84
C GLU A 12 20.90 3.23 -6.26
N ASP A 13 20.99 3.33 -4.94
CA ASP A 13 22.14 3.94 -4.29
C ASP A 13 22.40 3.40 -2.87
N GLY A 14 23.54 3.79 -2.29
CA GLY A 14 23.87 3.50 -0.90
C GLY A 14 23.09 4.39 0.08
N LEU A 15 22.70 3.81 1.21
CA LEU A 15 21.89 4.49 2.22
C LEU A 15 22.64 5.64 2.90
N ALA A 16 23.95 5.52 3.08
CA ALA A 16 24.77 6.57 3.67
C ALA A 16 24.85 7.78 2.74
N GLU A 17 25.03 7.55 1.44
CA GLU A 17 25.09 8.57 0.40
C GLU A 17 23.76 9.32 0.28
N ILE A 18 22.62 8.61 0.35
CA ILE A 18 21.30 9.23 0.36
C ILE A 18 21.08 10.05 1.64
N ALA A 19 21.49 9.54 2.81
CA ALA A 19 21.35 10.26 4.08
C ALA A 19 22.17 11.54 4.09
N ASP A 20 23.42 11.49 3.64
CA ASP A 20 24.31 12.64 3.50
C ASP A 20 23.70 13.70 2.57
N ASP A 21 23.18 13.30 1.40
CA ASP A 21 22.57 14.21 0.44
C ASP A 21 21.28 14.86 0.96
N LEU A 22 20.53 14.14 1.80
CA LEU A 22 19.32 14.64 2.46
C LEU A 22 19.64 15.46 3.72
N ASN A 23 20.90 15.50 4.16
CA ASN A 23 21.33 16.03 5.46
C ASN A 23 20.51 15.40 6.61
N PHE A 24 20.29 14.08 6.52
CA PHE A 24 19.61 13.25 7.51
C PHE A 24 20.63 12.42 8.26
N GLU A 25 20.34 12.10 9.52
CA GLU A 25 21.02 10.96 10.15
C GLU A 25 20.54 9.68 9.48
N ILE A 26 21.40 8.67 9.38
CA ILE A 26 21.01 7.40 8.75
C ILE A 26 19.78 6.78 9.42
N ASP A 27 19.69 6.89 10.75
CA ASP A 27 18.57 6.39 11.54
C ASP A 27 17.26 7.12 11.23
N ASP A 28 17.30 8.38 10.79
CA ASP A 28 16.13 9.14 10.35
C ASP A 28 15.64 8.71 8.95
N LEU A 29 16.53 8.15 8.14
CA LEU A 29 16.20 7.60 6.82
C LEU A 29 15.57 6.21 6.92
N LEU A 30 15.97 5.40 7.90
CA LEU A 30 15.52 4.00 8.03
C LEU A 30 13.99 3.84 8.05
N PRO A 31 13.19 4.66 8.76
CA PRO A 31 11.73 4.54 8.73
C PRO A 31 11.13 4.69 7.32
N LEU A 32 11.70 5.57 6.49
CA LEU A 32 11.26 5.75 5.10
C LEU A 32 11.64 4.54 4.25
N VAL A 33 12.85 4.01 4.45
CA VAL A 33 13.34 2.80 3.79
C VAL A 33 12.44 1.61 4.14
N ASP A 34 12.21 1.38 5.42
CA ASP A 34 11.34 0.31 5.93
C ASP A 34 9.93 0.41 5.34
N ALA A 35 9.36 1.60 5.24
CA ALA A 35 8.06 1.81 4.60
C ALA A 35 8.08 1.42 3.12
N THR A 36 9.09 1.87 2.35
CA THR A 36 9.19 1.53 0.92
C THR A 36 9.42 0.03 0.69
N VAL A 37 10.18 -0.64 1.58
CA VAL A 37 10.41 -2.08 1.52
C VAL A 37 9.16 -2.85 1.94
N LEU A 38 8.45 -2.42 2.98
CA LEU A 38 7.19 -3.02 3.42
C LEU A 38 6.14 -2.96 2.32
N LEU A 39 6.04 -1.83 1.62
CA LEU A 39 5.15 -1.67 0.47
C LEU A 39 5.72 -2.33 -0.80
N GLY A 40 6.95 -2.86 -0.74
CA GLY A 40 7.72 -3.46 -1.83
C GLY A 40 7.83 -2.56 -3.06
N LEU A 41 7.98 -1.26 -2.80
CA LEU A 41 8.36 -0.23 -3.77
C LEU A 41 9.89 -0.19 -3.92
N ALA A 42 10.63 -0.61 -2.90
CA ALA A 42 12.07 -0.73 -2.93
C ALA A 42 12.53 -2.07 -2.31
N THR A 43 13.79 -2.41 -2.55
CA THR A 43 14.51 -3.53 -1.92
C THR A 43 15.80 -3.01 -1.31
N VAL A 44 16.28 -3.68 -0.26
CA VAL A 44 17.54 -3.32 0.41
C VAL A 44 18.45 -4.53 0.46
N ALA A 45 19.69 -4.36 0.07
CA ALA A 45 20.76 -5.35 0.14
C ALA A 45 22.10 -4.64 0.38
N ASP A 46 22.94 -5.18 1.25
CA ASP A 46 24.30 -4.67 1.51
C ASP A 46 24.38 -3.16 1.77
N ALA A 47 23.46 -2.62 2.60
CA ALA A 47 23.31 -1.19 2.90
C ALA A 47 23.02 -0.28 1.68
N ARG A 48 22.57 -0.87 0.58
CA ARG A 48 22.08 -0.17 -0.61
C ARG A 48 20.58 -0.40 -0.77
N ILE A 49 19.91 0.58 -1.37
CA ILE A 49 18.49 0.55 -1.67
C ILE A 49 18.28 0.66 -3.17
N ALA A 50 17.44 -0.23 -3.72
CA ALA A 50 17.09 -0.27 -5.12
C ALA A 50 15.58 -0.16 -5.32
N ILE A 51 15.15 0.69 -6.26
CA ILE A 51 13.73 0.80 -6.63
C ILE A 51 13.28 -0.42 -7.43
N THR A 52 12.12 -0.97 -7.06
CA THR A 52 11.46 -2.06 -7.80
C THR A 52 10.67 -1.52 -8.98
N GLU A 53 10.21 -2.39 -9.88
CA GLU A 53 9.29 -1.97 -10.95
C GLU A 53 8.01 -1.33 -10.40
N GLU A 54 7.42 -1.92 -9.36
CA GLU A 54 6.26 -1.34 -8.65
C GLU A 54 6.55 0.08 -8.14
N GLY A 55 7.76 0.29 -7.62
CA GLY A 55 8.24 1.61 -7.18
C GLY A 55 8.35 2.62 -8.32
N ARG A 56 8.79 2.18 -9.51
CA ARG A 56 8.88 3.02 -10.71
C ARG A 56 7.50 3.43 -11.18
N GLU A 57 6.58 2.47 -11.30
CA GLU A 57 5.19 2.72 -11.68
C GLU A 57 4.48 3.67 -10.69
N PHE A 58 4.65 3.41 -9.39
CA PHE A 58 4.12 4.27 -8.32
C PHE A 58 4.61 5.72 -8.42
N THR A 59 5.89 5.91 -8.75
CA THR A 59 6.51 7.24 -8.80
C THR A 59 6.19 7.99 -10.11
N ALA A 60 5.95 7.27 -11.21
CA ALA A 60 5.59 7.87 -12.49
C ALA A 60 4.09 8.20 -12.60
N ALA A 61 3.26 7.64 -11.72
CA ALA A 61 1.83 7.85 -11.69
C ALA A 61 1.44 9.31 -11.36
N ASP A 62 0.33 9.77 -11.92
CA ASP A 62 -0.31 11.01 -11.45
C ASP A 62 -0.78 10.87 -9.99
N ILE A 63 -1.12 12.00 -9.36
CA ILE A 63 -1.46 12.05 -7.93
C ILE A 63 -2.60 11.09 -7.57
N LEU A 64 -3.63 10.98 -8.41
CA LEU A 64 -4.79 10.13 -8.13
C LEU A 64 -4.40 8.66 -8.25
N THR A 65 -3.76 8.30 -9.36
CA THR A 65 -3.29 6.93 -9.64
C THR A 65 -2.29 6.47 -8.58
N SER A 66 -1.39 7.35 -8.13
CA SER A 66 -0.41 7.07 -7.08
C SER A 66 -1.09 6.78 -5.73
N LYS A 67 -2.12 7.56 -5.33
CA LYS A 67 -2.90 7.28 -4.12
C LYS A 67 -3.62 5.94 -4.18
N GLU A 68 -4.30 5.66 -5.30
CA GLU A 68 -4.97 4.38 -5.51
C GLU A 68 -4.00 3.21 -5.45
N HIS A 69 -2.80 3.39 -6.02
CA HIS A 69 -1.73 2.41 -5.97
C HIS A 69 -1.22 2.20 -4.53
N PHE A 70 -0.94 3.29 -3.81
CA PHE A 70 -0.56 3.23 -2.40
C PHE A 70 -1.60 2.49 -1.56
N ALA A 71 -2.88 2.80 -1.76
CA ALA A 71 -3.98 2.21 -1.03
C ALA A 71 -4.03 0.69 -1.21
N ARG A 72 -3.87 0.20 -2.45
CA ARG A 72 -3.78 -1.24 -2.73
C ARG A 72 -2.57 -1.89 -2.06
N LEU A 73 -1.40 -1.26 -2.16
CA LEU A 73 -0.17 -1.75 -1.55
C LEU A 73 -0.26 -1.79 -0.02
N ALA A 74 -0.77 -0.74 0.61
CA ALA A 74 -0.94 -0.66 2.05
C ALA A 74 -1.98 -1.69 2.55
N ALA A 75 -3.14 -1.79 1.90
CA ALA A 75 -4.16 -2.77 2.24
C ALA A 75 -3.71 -4.23 2.05
N THR A 76 -2.74 -4.48 1.18
CA THR A 76 -2.23 -5.83 0.90
C THR A 76 -1.01 -6.18 1.75
N ARG A 77 -0.03 -5.27 1.83
CA ARG A 77 1.31 -5.54 2.36
C ARG A 77 1.52 -5.06 3.78
N ALA A 78 0.82 -4.00 4.22
CA ALA A 78 0.94 -3.50 5.60
C ALA A 78 -0.06 -4.22 6.54
N PRO A 79 0.40 -5.08 7.47
CA PRO A 79 -0.49 -5.98 8.21
C PRO A 79 -1.57 -5.27 9.03
N LEU A 80 -1.23 -4.15 9.67
CA LEU A 80 -2.18 -3.39 10.49
C LEU A 80 -3.23 -2.66 9.62
N VAL A 81 -2.81 -2.05 8.51
CA VAL A 81 -3.74 -1.42 7.56
C VAL A 81 -4.69 -2.46 7.00
N ARG A 82 -4.16 -3.62 6.57
CA ARG A 82 -4.97 -4.76 6.11
C ARG A 82 -6.00 -5.20 7.15
N ALA A 83 -5.57 -5.38 8.41
CA ALA A 83 -6.44 -5.80 9.49
C ALA A 83 -7.56 -4.77 9.75
N ILE A 84 -7.25 -3.47 9.70
CA ILE A 84 -8.25 -2.40 9.85
C ILE A 84 -9.26 -2.45 8.71
N VAL A 85 -8.80 -2.45 7.46
CA VAL A 85 -9.68 -2.51 6.28
C VAL A 85 -10.58 -3.74 6.33
N GLN A 86 -10.03 -4.93 6.60
CA GLN A 86 -10.82 -6.16 6.71
C GLN A 86 -11.84 -6.10 7.83
N GLY A 87 -11.47 -5.55 8.99
CA GLY A 87 -12.37 -5.36 10.12
C GLY A 87 -13.53 -4.44 9.77
N LEU A 88 -13.25 -3.30 9.14
CA LEU A 88 -14.27 -2.32 8.73
C LEU A 88 -15.19 -2.89 7.65
N VAL A 89 -14.66 -3.62 6.67
CA VAL A 89 -15.47 -4.26 5.62
C VAL A 89 -16.43 -5.32 6.17
N ALA A 90 -16.09 -5.93 7.31
CA ALA A 90 -16.87 -6.96 7.98
C ALA A 90 -18.02 -6.42 8.85
N THR A 91 -18.03 -5.12 9.19
CA THR A 91 -19.14 -4.50 9.94
C THR A 91 -20.22 -3.96 9.00
N GLU A 92 -21.47 -3.92 9.46
CA GLU A 92 -22.59 -3.43 8.66
C GLU A 92 -22.51 -1.93 8.37
N ASP A 93 -22.05 -1.16 9.35
CA ASP A 93 -21.92 0.30 9.29
C ASP A 93 -20.54 0.78 8.82
N GLY A 94 -19.62 -0.15 8.57
CA GLY A 94 -18.24 0.18 8.19
C GLY A 94 -17.45 0.86 9.30
N THR A 95 -17.84 0.73 10.58
CA THR A 95 -17.13 1.38 11.70
C THR A 95 -16.48 0.42 12.67
N LEU A 96 -15.36 0.83 13.25
CA LEU A 96 -14.70 0.15 14.38
C LEU A 96 -14.05 1.17 15.33
N ARG A 97 -13.91 0.80 16.61
CA ARG A 97 -13.17 1.60 17.59
C ARG A 97 -11.68 1.30 17.52
N GLU A 98 -10.85 2.32 17.64
CA GLU A 98 -9.38 2.20 17.65
C GLU A 98 -8.88 1.30 18.78
N GLY A 99 -9.61 1.28 19.91
CA GLY A 99 -9.30 0.45 21.08
C GLY A 99 -9.18 -1.04 20.75
N LEU A 100 -9.96 -1.54 19.78
CA LEU A 100 -9.85 -2.92 19.30
C LEU A 100 -8.43 -3.22 18.79
N PHE A 101 -7.87 -2.33 17.97
CA PHE A 101 -6.55 -2.50 17.38
C PHE A 101 -5.43 -2.24 18.39
N LEU A 102 -5.61 -1.27 19.29
CA LEU A 102 -4.68 -1.04 20.40
C LEU A 102 -4.56 -2.27 21.31
N ASP A 103 -5.68 -2.90 21.65
CA ASP A 103 -5.69 -4.10 22.51
C ASP A 103 -5.03 -5.30 21.82
N LEU A 104 -5.14 -5.41 20.49
CA LEU A 104 -4.43 -6.41 19.70
C LEU A 104 -2.91 -6.16 19.69
N LEU A 105 -2.49 -4.92 19.42
CA LEU A 105 -1.06 -4.54 19.38
C LEU A 105 -0.38 -4.69 20.74
N ARG A 106 -1.07 -4.35 21.83
CA ARG A 106 -0.56 -4.44 23.20
C ARG A 106 -0.22 -5.87 23.66
N ARG A 107 -0.57 -6.90 22.90
CA ARG A 107 -0.15 -8.29 23.16
C ARG A 107 1.33 -8.51 22.88
N GLY A 108 1.95 -7.70 22.01
CA GLY A 108 3.35 -7.83 21.62
C GLY A 108 4.17 -6.54 21.74
N PHE A 109 3.53 -5.40 22.00
CA PHE A 109 4.17 -4.08 22.02
C PHE A 109 3.81 -3.30 23.29
N SER A 110 4.67 -2.35 23.66
CA SER A 110 4.35 -1.37 24.71
C SER A 110 3.15 -0.51 24.30
N ALA A 111 2.52 0.17 25.27
CA ALA A 111 1.39 1.04 24.98
C ALA A 111 1.76 2.19 24.00
N GLU A 112 2.98 2.72 24.12
CA GLU A 112 3.53 3.75 23.26
C GLU A 112 3.79 3.21 21.85
N GLN A 113 4.46 2.06 21.74
CA GLN A 113 4.72 1.41 20.46
C GLN A 113 3.42 1.05 19.72
N ALA A 114 2.42 0.55 20.44
CA ALA A 114 1.10 0.25 19.89
C ALA A 114 0.39 1.50 19.38
N ARG A 115 0.48 2.63 20.11
CA ARG A 115 -0.07 3.91 19.68
C ARG A 115 0.62 4.38 18.39
N ASN A 116 1.95 4.40 18.38
CA ASN A 116 2.72 4.89 17.23
C ASN A 116 2.42 4.07 15.96
N GLN A 117 2.36 2.74 16.07
CA GLN A 117 2.00 1.87 14.95
C GLN A 117 0.58 2.14 14.44
N LEU A 118 -0.39 2.33 15.34
CA LEU A 118 -1.75 2.65 14.94
C LEU A 118 -1.84 4.03 14.27
N GLU A 119 -1.14 5.04 14.79
CA GLU A 119 -1.09 6.36 14.18
C GLU A 119 -0.48 6.32 12.77
N THR A 120 0.58 5.53 12.55
CA THR A 120 1.12 5.29 11.21
C THR A 120 0.09 4.64 10.28
N ALA A 121 -0.58 3.58 10.74
CA ALA A 121 -1.61 2.91 9.95
C ALA A 121 -2.81 3.82 9.63
N ILE A 122 -3.20 4.69 10.57
CA ILE A 122 -4.22 5.72 10.35
C ILE A 122 -3.77 6.72 9.29
N GLY A 123 -2.53 7.20 9.38
CA GLY A 123 -1.97 8.09 8.37
C GLY A 123 -2.00 7.48 6.97
N TRP A 124 -1.63 6.20 6.86
CA TRP A 124 -1.62 5.48 5.59
C TRP A 124 -3.04 5.23 5.05
N GLY A 125 -3.97 4.84 5.93
CA GLY A 125 -5.38 4.64 5.57
C GLY A 125 -6.03 5.90 5.02
N ARG A 126 -5.78 7.05 5.66
CA ARG A 126 -6.33 8.34 5.23
C ARG A 126 -5.68 8.84 3.94
N TYR A 127 -4.37 8.68 3.78
CA TYR A 127 -3.67 9.05 2.55
C TYR A 127 -4.16 8.24 1.34
N GLY A 128 -4.37 6.93 1.52
CA GLY A 128 -4.91 6.03 0.50
C GLY A 128 -6.43 6.04 0.38
N GLU A 129 -7.15 6.92 1.09
CA GLU A 129 -8.62 7.00 1.07
C GLU A 129 -9.28 5.62 1.34
N LEU A 130 -8.67 4.84 2.24
CA LEU A 130 -9.14 3.52 2.66
C LEU A 130 -10.16 3.62 3.79
N PHE A 131 -9.91 4.51 4.73
CA PHE A 131 -10.77 4.79 5.88
C PHE A 131 -10.41 6.15 6.48
N ASP A 132 -11.39 6.80 7.10
CA ASP A 132 -11.18 7.99 7.91
C ASP A 132 -11.04 7.64 9.40
N TYR A 133 -10.60 8.63 10.18
CA TYR A 133 -10.44 8.53 11.62
C TYR A 133 -11.00 9.77 12.33
N ASN A 134 -11.97 9.54 13.21
CA ASN A 134 -12.46 10.54 14.14
C ASN A 134 -11.67 10.45 15.47
N ARG A 135 -10.94 11.52 15.78
CA ARG A 135 -10.13 11.62 17.00
C ARG A 135 -10.97 11.83 18.25
N ASP A 136 -12.14 12.45 18.15
CA ASP A 136 -12.96 12.82 19.31
C ASP A 136 -13.56 11.58 19.99
N ASP A 137 -13.92 10.57 19.22
CA ASP A 137 -14.50 9.33 19.72
C ASP A 137 -13.69 8.06 19.39
N GLY A 138 -12.50 8.23 18.78
CA GLY A 138 -11.56 7.15 18.49
C GLY A 138 -12.12 6.13 17.51
N ARG A 139 -12.87 6.58 16.49
CA ARG A 139 -13.50 5.70 15.49
C ARG A 139 -12.82 5.74 14.15
N LEU A 140 -12.73 4.56 13.55
CA LEU A 140 -12.34 4.32 12.17
C LEU A 140 -13.62 4.08 11.35
N LEU A 141 -13.70 4.70 10.18
CA LEU A 141 -14.84 4.60 9.27
C LEU A 141 -14.35 4.23 7.87
N LEU A 142 -14.91 3.17 7.28
CA LEU A 142 -14.60 2.76 5.91
C LEU A 142 -14.96 3.88 4.93
N GLU A 143 -14.03 4.22 4.04
CA GLU A 143 -14.33 5.14 2.95
C GLU A 143 -15.23 4.47 1.91
N PRO A 144 -16.27 5.14 1.38
CA PRO A 144 -17.19 4.54 0.41
C PRO A 144 -16.47 3.99 -0.84
N GLY A 145 -15.42 4.66 -1.30
CA GLY A 145 -14.63 4.26 -2.47
C GLY A 145 -13.69 3.07 -2.22
N ALA A 146 -13.31 2.82 -0.96
CA ALA A 146 -12.30 1.81 -0.62
C ALA A 146 -12.75 0.40 -1.01
N ARG A 147 -14.04 0.08 -0.87
CA ARG A 147 -14.57 -1.25 -1.21
C ARG A 147 -14.43 -1.55 -2.70
N THR A 148 -14.79 -0.58 -3.54
CA THR A 148 -14.70 -0.68 -5.00
C THR A 148 -13.24 -0.73 -5.45
N LEU A 149 -12.39 0.12 -4.89
CA LEU A 149 -10.95 0.17 -5.18
C LEU A 149 -10.29 -1.21 -4.97
N LEU A 150 -10.56 -1.84 -3.83
CA LEU A 150 -9.95 -3.11 -3.45
C LEU A 150 -10.53 -4.30 -4.24
N GLN A 151 -11.78 -4.20 -4.71
CA GLN A 151 -12.42 -5.21 -5.55
C GLN A 151 -11.98 -5.14 -7.03
N SER A 152 -11.71 -3.94 -7.54
CA SER A 152 -11.35 -3.69 -8.95
C SER A 152 -10.10 -4.45 -9.42
N SER A 153 -9.16 -4.73 -8.52
CA SER A 153 -7.93 -5.47 -8.83
C SER A 153 -8.06 -7.00 -8.88
N ALA A 154 -9.23 -7.56 -8.53
CA ALA A 154 -9.45 -9.00 -8.44
C ALA A 154 -10.01 -9.64 -9.73
N GLU A 155 -10.34 -8.85 -10.76
CA GLU A 155 -10.82 -9.38 -12.04
C GLU A 155 -9.61 -9.73 -12.94
N PRO A 156 -9.30 -11.02 -13.18
CA PRO A 156 -8.44 -11.35 -14.30
C PRO A 156 -9.16 -10.93 -15.58
N SER A 157 -8.57 -10.01 -16.35
CA SER A 157 -8.94 -9.78 -17.75
C SER A 157 -8.73 -11.07 -18.54
N GLY A 158 -9.75 -11.93 -18.50
CA GLY A 158 -9.81 -13.23 -19.16
C GLY A 158 -10.99 -13.27 -20.12
N SER A 159 -11.04 -12.33 -21.07
CA SER A 159 -11.77 -12.55 -22.32
C SER A 159 -10.74 -12.98 -23.36
N GLY A 160 -10.53 -14.30 -23.45
CA GLY A 160 -9.74 -14.90 -24.52
C GLY A 160 -10.35 -14.60 -25.89
N PRO A 161 -9.57 -14.63 -26.97
CA PRO A 161 -10.07 -14.30 -28.30
C PRO A 161 -11.17 -15.28 -28.72
N GLU A 162 -12.35 -14.76 -29.07
CA GLU A 162 -13.34 -15.49 -29.86
C GLU A 162 -12.70 -15.87 -31.20
N PHE A 163 -12.41 -17.15 -31.38
CA PHE A 163 -12.05 -17.69 -32.69
C PHE A 163 -13.29 -17.71 -33.59
N PRO A 164 -13.27 -17.07 -34.77
CA PRO A 164 -14.38 -17.20 -35.71
C PRO A 164 -14.41 -18.65 -36.24
N GLY A 165 -15.52 -19.34 -35.97
CA GLY A 165 -15.77 -20.68 -36.45
C GLY A 165 -15.65 -20.76 -37.98
N GLY A 166 -14.68 -21.53 -38.45
CA GLY A 166 -14.45 -21.78 -39.87
C GLY A 166 -15.58 -22.55 -40.53
N SER A 167 -15.94 -22.09 -41.71
CA SER A 167 -16.79 -22.78 -42.69
C SER A 167 -16.25 -24.17 -43.02
N GLY A 168 -17.10 -25.18 -42.87
CA GLY A 168 -16.88 -26.54 -43.37
C GLY A 168 -18.00 -26.92 -44.35
N SER A 169 -17.75 -26.68 -45.63
CA SER A 169 -18.50 -27.27 -46.75
C SER A 169 -18.37 -28.80 -46.76
N GLY A 170 -19.48 -29.49 -46.93
CA GLY A 170 -19.59 -30.85 -47.46
C GLY A 170 -21.06 -31.06 -47.80
N GLY A 171 -21.48 -31.46 -49.00
CA GLY A 171 -20.81 -32.18 -50.06
C GLY A 171 -21.80 -33.26 -50.53
N GLY A 172 -22.39 -33.04 -51.71
CA GLY A 172 -22.88 -34.08 -52.64
C GLY A 172 -24.01 -35.02 -52.20
N ARG A 173 -25.15 -34.90 -52.89
CA ARG A 173 -25.77 -36.00 -53.63
C ARG A 173 -26.34 -35.48 -54.95
#